data_AF-A0A2N5A9K1-F1
#
_entry.id   AF-A0A2N5A9K1-F1
#
_cell.length_a   1.000
_cell.length_b   1.000
_cell.length_c   1.000
_cell.angle_alpha   90.00
_cell.angle_beta   90.00
_cell.angle_gamma   90.00
#
_symmetry.space_group_name_H-M   'P 1'
#
loop_
_entity.id
_entity.type
_entity.pdbx_description
1 polymer ?
#
loop_
_entity_poly.entity_id
_entity_poly.type
_entity_poly.pdbx_seq_one_letter_code
_entity_poly.pdbx_strand_id
1 'polypeptide(L)'
;MEQNKGFWYADWSFPIFVGLLSSGVFAGTHMYYLYGIGAFNEVAFVAMLKSGIDTGVYGAVAAFGASFLFARIIEGSLVGILDIGGAIQTGIGLGVPALLLGAGFVFPVANFAASLVTGLVLGLAVGYIIILARKFTINQSDSTYGADVMMG
;
A
#
# COMPACT_ATOMS: atom_id res chain seq x y z
N MET A 1 7.35 9.31 33.80
CA MET A 1 8.43 9.99 33.08
C MET A 1 7.96 10.12 31.64
N GLU A 2 7.57 11.31 31.22
CA GLU A 2 7.18 11.60 29.83
C GLU A 2 8.42 11.49 28.95
N GLN A 3 8.65 10.31 28.38
CA GLN A 3 9.61 10.15 27.32
C GLN A 3 8.99 10.83 26.09
N ASN A 4 9.58 11.95 25.66
CA ASN A 4 9.27 12.59 24.39
C ASN A 4 9.18 11.51 23.31
N LYS A 5 7.96 11.14 22.91
CA LYS A 5 7.73 10.15 21.86
C LYS A 5 8.30 10.75 20.58
N GLY A 6 9.53 10.36 20.24
CA GLY A 6 10.25 10.86 19.08
C GLY A 6 9.47 10.59 17.79
N PHE A 7 9.88 11.22 16.69
CA PHE A 7 9.27 11.06 15.36
C PHE A 7 8.93 9.60 15.02
N TRP A 8 9.83 8.67 15.36
CA TRP A 8 9.70 7.23 15.13
C TRP A 8 8.55 6.56 15.88
N TYR A 9 7.99 7.16 16.92
CA TYR A 9 6.92 6.59 17.75
C TYR A 9 5.60 7.36 17.64
N ALA A 10 5.59 8.43 16.85
CA ALA A 10 4.44 9.30 16.75
C ALA A 10 3.43 8.74 15.74
N ASP A 11 2.15 8.67 16.11
CA ASP A 11 1.10 8.15 15.22
C ASP A 11 1.05 8.89 13.86
N TRP A 12 1.46 10.15 13.81
CA TRP A 12 1.48 10.95 12.59
C TRP A 12 2.63 10.62 11.63
N SER A 13 3.68 9.91 12.09
CA SER A 13 4.77 9.47 11.19
C SER A 13 4.39 8.20 10.43
N PHE A 14 3.44 7.41 10.95
CA PHE A 14 2.94 6.20 10.31
C PHE A 14 2.48 6.43 8.86
N PRO A 15 1.54 7.37 8.55
CA PRO A 15 1.08 7.56 7.18
C PRO A 15 2.18 8.03 6.25
N ILE A 16 3.18 8.76 6.77
CA ILE A 16 4.34 9.21 5.99
C ILE A 16 5.17 8.00 5.55
N PHE A 17 5.44 7.05 6.44
CA PHE A 17 6.12 5.81 6.07
C PHE A 17 5.32 4.98 5.07
N VAL A 18 4.00 4.81 5.30
CA VAL A 18 3.13 4.11 4.34
C VAL A 18 3.17 4.80 2.97
N GLY A 19 3.10 6.13 2.95
CA GLY A 19 3.22 6.96 1.75
C GLY A 19 4.53 6.72 0.99
N LEU A 20 5.67 6.83 1.67
CA LEU A 20 6.99 6.67 1.04
C LEU A 20 7.20 5.24 0.52
N LEU A 21 6.80 4.21 1.28
CA LEU A 21 6.87 2.82 0.85
C LEU A 21 5.97 2.57 -0.37
N SER A 22 4.75 3.10 -0.33
CA SER A 22 3.79 2.99 -1.44
C SER A 22 4.26 3.71 -2.70
N SER A 23 4.91 4.86 -2.55
CA SER A 23 5.57 5.58 -3.65
C SER A 23 6.61 4.70 -4.33
N GLY A 24 7.50 4.07 -3.56
CA GLY A 24 8.55 3.19 -4.11
C GLY A 24 7.97 1.97 -4.81
N VAL A 25 7.00 1.30 -4.19
CA VAL A 25 6.37 0.10 -4.77
C VAL A 25 5.60 0.42 -6.04
N PHE A 26 4.80 1.49 -6.05
CA PHE A 26 4.04 1.89 -7.24
C PHE A 26 4.98 2.31 -8.40
N ALA A 27 6.08 3.01 -8.10
CA ALA A 27 7.11 3.31 -9.09
C ALA A 27 7.84 2.05 -9.60
N GLY A 28 8.00 1.02 -8.77
CA GLY A 28 8.47 -0.30 -9.21
C GLY A 28 7.53 -0.92 -10.26
N THR A 29 6.22 -0.77 -10.09
CA THR A 29 5.23 -1.25 -11.07
C THR A 29 5.28 -0.46 -12.37
N HIS A 30 5.56 0.84 -12.32
CA HIS A 30 5.87 1.62 -13.52
C HIS A 30 7.09 1.08 -14.26
N MET A 31 8.19 0.79 -13.53
CA MET A 31 9.37 0.19 -14.12
C MET A 31 9.06 -1.16 -14.76
N TYR A 32 8.22 -1.97 -14.12
CA TYR A 32 7.80 -3.25 -14.65
C TYR A 32 6.94 -3.10 -15.90
N TYR A 33 6.00 -2.15 -15.89
CA TYR A 33 5.09 -1.91 -17.01
C TYR A 33 5.84 -1.46 -18.28
N LEU A 34 6.85 -0.60 -18.16
CA LEU A 34 7.60 -0.09 -19.32
C LEU A 34 8.79 -0.95 -19.73
N TYR A 35 9.51 -1.52 -18.75
CA TYR A 35 10.81 -2.16 -18.99
C TYR A 35 10.83 -3.65 -18.63
N GLY A 36 9.74 -4.19 -18.08
CA GLY A 36 9.64 -5.59 -17.68
C GLY A 36 10.46 -5.97 -16.45
N ILE A 37 11.01 -4.99 -15.72
CA ILE A 37 11.88 -5.19 -14.55
C ILE A 37 11.53 -4.22 -13.40
N GLY A 38 11.96 -4.53 -12.18
CA GLY A 38 11.85 -3.60 -11.05
C GLY A 38 10.54 -3.69 -10.24
N ALA A 39 9.74 -4.73 -10.44
CA ALA A 39 8.60 -5.03 -9.57
C ALA A 39 9.08 -5.44 -8.16
N PHE A 40 8.49 -4.86 -7.12
CA PHE A 40 8.79 -5.15 -5.70
C PHE A 40 7.82 -6.18 -5.09
N ASN A 41 7.00 -6.81 -5.91
CA ASN A 41 5.86 -7.61 -5.51
C ASN A 41 6.19 -9.11 -5.65
N GLU A 42 5.33 -9.96 -5.09
CA GLU A 42 5.48 -11.41 -5.21
C GLU A 42 5.34 -11.88 -6.67
N VAL A 43 6.13 -12.88 -7.08
CA VAL A 43 6.32 -13.31 -8.47
C VAL A 43 5.03 -13.79 -9.13
N ALA A 44 4.18 -14.54 -8.42
CA ALA A 44 2.90 -14.98 -8.95
C ALA A 44 1.96 -13.81 -9.25
N PHE A 45 1.95 -12.76 -8.42
CA PHE A 45 1.12 -11.58 -8.69
C PHE A 45 1.67 -10.72 -9.83
N VAL A 46 2.99 -10.62 -9.94
CA VAL A 46 3.63 -9.97 -11.10
C VAL A 46 3.28 -10.72 -12.39
N ALA A 47 3.23 -12.06 -12.37
CA ALA A 47 2.81 -12.86 -13.51
C ALA A 47 1.33 -12.63 -13.87
N MET A 48 0.45 -12.44 -12.88
CA MET A 48 -0.94 -12.05 -13.16
C MET A 48 -1.01 -10.66 -13.81
N LEU A 49 -0.25 -9.67 -13.32
CA LEU A 49 -0.20 -8.34 -13.94
C LEU A 49 0.30 -8.42 -15.38
N LYS A 50 1.35 -9.21 -15.61
CA LYS A 50 1.87 -9.48 -16.96
C LYS A 50 0.79 -10.06 -17.88
N SER A 51 0.05 -11.06 -17.41
CA SER A 51 -1.09 -11.61 -18.16
C SER A 51 -2.11 -10.51 -18.51
N GLY A 52 -2.40 -9.61 -17.57
CA GLY A 52 -3.27 -8.45 -17.83
C GLY A 52 -2.71 -7.48 -18.88
N ILE A 53 -1.39 -7.24 -18.88
CA ILE A 53 -0.71 -6.42 -19.88
C ILE A 53 -0.78 -7.07 -21.27
N ASP A 54 -0.53 -8.37 -21.35
CA ASP A 54 -0.48 -9.12 -22.62
C ASP A 54 -1.87 -9.32 -23.23
N THR A 55 -2.90 -9.51 -22.40
CA THR A 55 -4.28 -9.83 -22.85
C THR A 55 -5.22 -8.63 -22.82
N GLY A 56 -4.86 -7.55 -22.12
CA GLY A 56 -5.76 -6.44 -21.79
C GLY A 56 -6.77 -6.76 -20.68
N VAL A 57 -6.75 -7.97 -20.09
CA VAL A 57 -7.72 -8.39 -19.08
C VAL A 57 -7.13 -8.27 -17.68
N TYR A 58 -7.40 -7.14 -17.02
CA TYR A 58 -6.86 -6.82 -15.70
C TYR A 58 -7.71 -7.29 -14.51
N GLY A 59 -8.90 -7.84 -14.76
CA GLY A 59 -9.91 -8.12 -13.73
C GLY A 59 -9.43 -9.01 -12.58
N ALA A 60 -8.66 -10.07 -12.88
CA ALA A 60 -8.15 -10.98 -11.87
C ALA A 60 -7.15 -10.29 -10.90
N VAL A 61 -6.20 -9.53 -11.46
CA VAL A 61 -5.19 -8.78 -10.70
C VAL A 61 -5.84 -7.70 -9.86
N ALA A 62 -6.79 -6.97 -10.47
CA ALA A 62 -7.54 -5.91 -9.82
C ALA A 62 -8.35 -6.44 -8.62
N ALA A 63 -9.11 -7.52 -8.81
CA ALA A 63 -9.91 -8.13 -7.75
C ALA A 63 -9.05 -8.70 -6.62
N PHE A 64 -7.95 -9.37 -6.97
CA PHE A 64 -7.03 -9.94 -6.00
C PHE A 64 -6.31 -8.85 -5.18
N GLY A 65 -5.76 -7.82 -5.86
CA GLY A 65 -5.12 -6.70 -5.19
C GLY A 65 -6.08 -5.89 -4.32
N ALA A 66 -7.31 -5.66 -4.78
CA ALA A 66 -8.34 -5.01 -3.97
C ALA A 66 -8.67 -5.80 -2.69
N SER A 67 -8.69 -7.13 -2.77
CA SER A 67 -8.94 -8.01 -1.61
C SER A 67 -7.84 -7.87 -0.55
N PHE A 68 -6.57 -7.84 -0.97
CA PHE A 68 -5.43 -7.64 -0.07
C PHE A 68 -5.41 -6.24 0.54
N LEU A 69 -5.74 -5.22 -0.25
CA LEU A 69 -5.84 -3.84 0.24
C LEU A 69 -6.94 -3.71 1.30
N PHE A 70 -8.12 -4.27 1.01
CA PHE A 70 -9.27 -4.22 1.91
C PHE A 70 -9.03 -4.97 3.22
N ALA A 71 -8.58 -6.23 3.14
CA ALA A 71 -8.32 -7.05 4.32
C ALA A 71 -7.33 -6.38 5.29
N ARG A 72 -6.25 -5.80 4.75
CA ARG A 72 -5.20 -5.19 5.57
C ARG A 72 -5.53 -3.77 6.05
N ILE A 73 -6.46 -3.05 5.43
CA ILE A 73 -7.00 -1.81 6.01
C ILE A 73 -7.77 -2.12 7.30
N ILE A 74 -8.53 -3.22 7.32
CA ILE A 74 -9.29 -3.65 8.50
C ILE A 74 -8.34 -4.22 9.57
N GLU A 75 -7.40 -5.09 9.17
CA GLU A 75 -6.46 -5.76 10.07
C GLU A 75 -5.33 -4.85 10.58
N GLY A 76 -4.84 -3.91 9.76
CA GLY A 76 -3.75 -2.99 10.09
C GLY A 76 -4.08 -2.03 11.23
N SER A 77 -5.37 -1.84 11.54
CA SER A 77 -5.77 -1.11 12.75
C SER A 77 -5.35 -1.85 14.04
N LEU A 78 -5.24 -3.19 14.00
CA LEU A 78 -4.89 -4.08 15.12
C LEU A 78 -3.40 -4.49 15.16
N VAL A 79 -2.70 -4.62 14.02
CA VAL A 79 -1.40 -5.34 13.94
C VAL A 79 -0.20 -4.47 13.48
N GLY A 80 -0.35 -3.15 13.26
CA GLY A 80 0.80 -2.24 13.07
C GLY A 80 1.45 -2.24 11.66
N ILE A 81 2.67 -1.66 11.52
CA ILE A 81 3.33 -1.39 10.21
C ILE A 81 3.78 -2.66 9.46
N LEU A 82 4.22 -3.73 10.14
CA LEU A 82 4.70 -4.91 9.39
C LEU A 82 3.55 -5.69 8.75
N ASP A 83 2.30 -5.44 9.16
CA ASP A 83 1.12 -6.12 8.60
C ASP A 83 0.56 -5.44 7.33
N ILE A 84 0.97 -4.20 7.03
CA ILE A 84 0.54 -3.50 5.80
C ILE A 84 1.36 -3.88 4.56
N GLY A 85 2.38 -4.74 4.70
CA GLY A 85 3.26 -5.15 3.60
C GLY A 85 2.50 -5.70 2.40
N GLY A 86 1.50 -6.56 2.63
CA GLY A 86 0.65 -7.11 1.57
C GLY A 86 -0.29 -6.06 0.94
N ALA A 87 -0.74 -5.08 1.70
CA ALA A 87 -1.57 -3.97 1.21
C ALA A 87 -0.77 -3.07 0.26
N ILE A 88 0.49 -2.79 0.61
CA ILE A 88 1.39 -1.97 -0.21
C ILE A 88 1.84 -2.76 -1.43
N GLN A 89 2.41 -3.95 -1.25
CA GLN A 89 2.94 -4.76 -2.35
C GLN A 89 1.83 -5.23 -3.28
N THR A 90 0.78 -5.88 -2.80
CA THR A 90 -0.23 -6.47 -3.69
C THR A 90 -1.34 -5.47 -4.00
N GLY A 91 -1.82 -4.73 -3.01
CA GLY A 91 -2.92 -3.78 -3.17
C GLY A 91 -2.54 -2.55 -3.98
N ILE A 92 -1.70 -1.68 -3.41
CA ILE A 92 -1.24 -0.44 -4.07
C ILE A 92 -0.30 -0.76 -5.24
N GLY A 93 0.58 -1.75 -5.06
CA GLY A 93 1.60 -2.07 -6.04
C GLY A 93 1.08 -2.75 -7.30
N LEU A 94 0.02 -3.56 -7.26
CA LEU A 94 -0.47 -4.27 -8.45
C LEU A 94 -1.96 -4.08 -8.68
N GLY A 95 -2.77 -4.17 -7.62
CA GLY A 95 -4.22 -4.03 -7.69
C GLY A 95 -4.65 -2.67 -8.24
N VAL A 96 -4.14 -1.58 -7.67
CA VAL A 96 -4.48 -0.23 -8.14
C VAL A 96 -3.98 0.01 -9.57
N PRO A 97 -2.72 -0.27 -9.94
CA PRO A 97 -2.28 -0.20 -11.34
C PRO A 97 -3.15 -1.01 -12.30
N ALA A 98 -3.54 -2.24 -11.94
CA ALA A 98 -4.42 -3.06 -12.75
C ALA A 98 -5.82 -2.44 -12.92
N LEU A 99 -6.38 -1.84 -11.86
CA LEU A 99 -7.63 -1.09 -11.94
C LEU A 99 -7.51 0.12 -12.87
N LEU A 100 -6.44 0.90 -12.75
CA LEU A 100 -6.19 2.07 -13.58
C LEU A 100 -6.00 1.69 -15.05
N LEU A 101 -5.18 0.67 -15.33
CA LEU A 101 -4.96 0.15 -16.68
C LEU A 101 -6.24 -0.45 -17.27
N GLY A 102 -7.01 -1.21 -16.49
CA GLY A 102 -8.30 -1.75 -16.90
C GLY A 102 -9.35 -0.67 -17.19
N ALA A 103 -9.28 0.48 -16.52
CA ALA A 103 -10.11 1.65 -16.78
C ALA A 103 -9.57 2.55 -17.92
N GLY A 104 -8.42 2.22 -18.54
CA GLY A 104 -7.78 3.02 -19.58
C GLY A 104 -6.97 4.23 -19.06
N PHE A 105 -6.79 4.37 -17.75
CA PHE A 105 -6.01 5.44 -17.14
C PHE A 105 -4.53 5.06 -17.01
N VAL A 106 -3.77 5.26 -18.09
CA VAL A 106 -2.39 4.78 -18.20
C VAL A 106 -1.36 5.76 -17.58
N PHE A 107 -1.68 7.05 -17.51
CA PHE A 107 -0.72 8.10 -17.12
C PHE A 107 0.00 7.84 -15.79
N PRO A 108 -0.66 7.42 -14.68
CA PRO A 108 0.03 7.16 -13.42
C PRO A 108 1.00 5.99 -13.49
N VAL A 109 0.79 5.04 -14.40
CA VAL A 109 1.63 3.84 -14.54
C VAL A 109 2.71 4.04 -15.60
N ALA A 110 2.53 4.95 -16.56
CA ALA A 110 3.48 5.20 -17.65
C ALA A 110 4.41 6.40 -17.42
N ASN A 111 4.21 7.23 -16.39
CA ASN A 111 5.10 8.34 -16.08
C ASN A 111 5.70 8.20 -14.68
N PHE A 112 7.03 8.11 -14.58
CA PHE A 112 7.74 7.85 -13.33
C PHE A 112 7.40 8.84 -12.20
N ALA A 113 7.38 10.14 -12.49
CA ALA A 113 7.04 11.15 -11.49
C ALA A 113 5.58 11.04 -11.04
N ALA A 114 4.66 10.79 -11.99
CA ALA A 114 3.26 10.55 -11.67
C ALA A 114 3.07 9.27 -10.84
N SER A 115 3.86 8.22 -11.09
CA SER A 115 3.85 6.96 -10.35
C SER A 115 4.27 7.16 -8.90
N LEU A 116 5.34 7.93 -8.66
CA LEU A 116 5.79 8.28 -7.31
C LEU A 116 4.71 9.06 -6.57
N VAL A 117 4.17 10.12 -7.18
CA VAL A 117 3.14 10.95 -6.55
C VAL A 117 1.87 10.15 -6.28
N THR A 118 1.46 9.31 -7.23
CA THR A 118 0.26 8.46 -7.08
C THR A 118 0.45 7.45 -5.94
N GLY A 119 1.57 6.75 -5.91
CA GLY A 119 1.89 5.83 -4.81
C GLY A 119 1.96 6.55 -3.46
N LEU A 120 2.55 7.74 -3.40
CA LEU A 120 2.61 8.56 -2.19
C LEU A 120 1.22 8.95 -1.68
N VAL A 121 0.37 9.48 -2.55
CA VAL A 121 -0.99 9.92 -2.20
C VAL A 121 -1.84 8.74 -1.75
N LEU A 122 -1.78 7.60 -2.45
CA LEU A 122 -2.50 6.39 -2.07
C LEU A 122 -2.00 5.84 -0.72
N GLY A 123 -0.68 5.79 -0.51
CA GLY A 123 -0.10 5.32 0.74
C GLY A 123 -0.45 6.23 1.93
N LEU A 124 -0.40 7.55 1.74
CA LEU A 124 -0.88 8.49 2.76
C LEU A 124 -2.36 8.27 3.08
N ALA A 125 -3.21 8.12 2.05
CA ALA A 125 -4.64 7.87 2.23
C ALA A 125 -4.88 6.58 3.03
N VAL A 126 -4.23 5.47 2.67
CA VAL A 126 -4.30 4.20 3.40
C VAL A 126 -3.82 4.37 4.84
N GLY A 127 -2.68 5.02 5.04
CA GLY A 127 -2.13 5.29 6.37
C GLY A 127 -3.09 6.08 7.26
N TYR A 128 -3.72 7.12 6.72
CA TYR A 128 -4.73 7.91 7.44
C TYR A 128 -6.00 7.12 7.73
N ILE A 129 -6.49 6.33 6.77
CA ILE A 129 -7.67 5.48 6.96
C ILE A 129 -7.43 4.49 8.10
N ILE A 130 -6.24 3.88 8.18
CA ILE A 130 -5.89 2.95 9.25
C ILE A 130 -5.89 3.65 10.62
N ILE A 131 -5.29 4.84 10.72
CA ILE A 131 -5.31 5.63 11.97
C ILE A 131 -6.74 6.00 12.37
N LEU A 132 -7.57 6.41 11.41
CA LEU A 132 -8.97 6.72 11.68
C LEU A 132 -9.71 5.48 12.16
N ALA A 133 -9.58 4.36 11.44
CA ALA A 133 -10.19 3.08 11.83
C ALA A 133 -9.78 2.69 13.26
N ARG A 134 -8.48 2.80 13.59
CA ARG A 134 -7.96 2.57 14.94
C ARG A 134 -8.62 3.46 15.99
N LYS A 135 -8.78 4.76 15.72
CA LYS A 135 -9.48 5.68 16.64
C LYS A 135 -10.95 5.32 16.85
N PHE A 136 -11.61 4.74 15.86
CA PHE A 136 -13.02 4.33 15.97
C PHE A 136 -13.21 2.93 16.58
N THR A 137 -12.26 2.01 16.41
CA THR A 137 -12.35 0.63 16.94
C THR A 137 -11.66 0.42 18.28
N ILE A 138 -10.56 1.13 18.57
CA ILE A 138 -9.69 0.86 19.74
C ILE A 138 -9.93 1.83 20.92
N ASN A 139 -10.68 2.92 20.74
CA ASN A 139 -11.05 3.85 21.84
C ASN A 139 -11.95 3.24 22.95
N GLN A 140 -12.02 1.90 23.08
CA GLN A 140 -12.61 1.19 24.22
C GLN A 140 -11.60 0.43 25.10
N SER A 141 -10.29 0.45 24.80
CA SER A 141 -9.32 -0.31 25.58
C SER A 141 -8.03 0.49 25.83
N ASP A 142 -7.76 0.83 27.09
CA ASP A 142 -6.47 1.28 27.62
C ASP A 142 -5.42 0.14 27.52
N SER A 143 -5.15 -0.32 26.31
CA SER A 143 -4.25 -1.43 26.05
C SER A 143 -3.42 -1.13 24.82
N THR A 144 -2.11 -1.04 25.04
CA THR A 144 -1.05 -1.04 24.05
C THR A 144 -1.22 -2.24 23.09
N TYR A 145 -1.93 -2.03 21.98
CA TYR A 145 -2.05 -3.03 20.92
C TYR A 145 -0.97 -2.80 19.86
N GLY A 146 -0.02 -3.74 19.78
CA GLY A 146 0.85 -4.04 18.63
C GLY A 146 1.89 -3.00 18.20
N ALA A 147 1.66 -1.71 18.43
CA ALA A 147 2.54 -0.63 17.98
C ALA A 147 3.86 -0.61 18.76
N ASP A 148 3.85 -0.88 20.07
CA ASP A 148 5.08 -0.92 20.88
C ASP A 148 6.00 -2.06 20.43
N VAL A 149 5.49 -3.22 20.03
CA VAL A 149 6.32 -4.37 19.64
C VAL A 149 6.95 -4.21 18.24
N MET A 150 6.38 -3.34 17.38
CA MET A 150 6.82 -3.18 15.98
C MET A 150 7.43 -1.82 15.67
N MET A 151 7.38 -0.87 16.60
CA MET A 151 8.16 0.37 16.56
C MET A 151 9.31 0.36 17.59
N GLY A 152 9.30 -0.58 18.56
CA GLY A 152 10.37 -0.82 19.54
C GLY A 152 9.99 -0.47 20.97
#